data_AF-A0A9E8NB69-F1
#
_entry.id   AF-A0A9E8NB69-F1
#
_cell.length_a   1.000
_cell.length_b   1.000
_cell.length_c   1.000
_cell.angle_alpha   90.00
_cell.angle_beta   90.00
_cell.angle_gamma   90.00
#
_symmetry.space_group_name_H-M   'P 1'
#
loop_
_entity.id
_entity.type
_entity.pdbx_description
1 polymer ?
#
loop_
_entity_poly.entity_id
_entity_poly.type
_entity_poly.pdbx_seq_one_letter_code
_entity_poly.pdbx_strand_id
1 'polypeptide(L)'
;MRRCIQNSLADIRTFSDTQQLKSQPVLSVSETELWNIDDNETEWILTAGKIENLRQAVKRLNGVEVQARRIFSFWKHLGYPSARRGYVLGREIREGCIVPTVAGGICQLSNALYDAALKANFEIVERHRHTKVIKGSLAERDRDATVKWNYIDLRFKSDYPFRIEVELTRDKLIVKFRGERKHTLITESNSKNTFPASKLNDCYSCGNSECIKYTGLPQLKFQKSNAAFILDEKWSEFNDYVNTISREEDLFILPHPKSYIRTSRFSWTIENPKTVKSFWILTLQRALWTRFSFNGSRNIFSLMLKFDKRIARSVAKKIPLTVTHLIVSQNLLPFLWEQGVFGGRTFDVLMIRQPLENLHLRLDQAYKNFPESKTLNDFRASQALVDFENEALTSARSIITPHEEIAKIFINKSVKLQWNLPKKATNSDVKGSKILFPASALARKGAYEIRRLAKELNFSIVLVGKALEDENFFNGIETEFAGKNPFDNVKLVIYPAYIMHNPKPLLEALARDIPVITTTASGLSPSKNLIMVPIGDYQTLKHAVICELTKGAH
;
A
#
# COMPACT_ATOMS: atom_id res chain seq x y z
N MET A 1 7.83 -29.67 -32.19
CA MET A 1 9.19 -30.05 -31.75
C MET A 1 10.27 -29.02 -32.14
N ARG A 2 10.37 -28.58 -33.41
CA ARG A 2 11.37 -27.58 -33.87
C ARG A 2 11.44 -26.27 -33.06
N ARG A 3 10.30 -25.71 -32.62
CA ARG A 3 10.27 -24.42 -31.90
C ARG A 3 10.69 -24.49 -30.43
N CYS A 4 10.43 -25.60 -29.73
CA CYS A 4 10.89 -25.81 -28.35
C CYS A 4 12.44 -25.74 -28.30
N ILE A 5 13.07 -26.34 -29.31
CA ILE A 5 14.52 -26.37 -29.52
C ILE A 5 15.01 -24.99 -30.02
N GLN A 6 14.36 -24.36 -31.01
CA GLN A 6 14.73 -23.02 -31.48
C GLN A 6 14.55 -21.92 -30.41
N ASN A 7 13.53 -21.94 -29.57
CA ASN A 7 13.40 -20.96 -28.47
C ASN A 7 14.51 -21.12 -27.41
N SER A 8 15.10 -22.32 -27.34
CA SER A 8 16.26 -22.62 -26.50
C SER A 8 17.58 -22.19 -27.17
N LEU A 9 17.61 -22.10 -28.51
CA LEU A 9 18.79 -21.75 -29.32
C LEU A 9 18.78 -20.31 -29.87
N ALA A 10 17.65 -19.59 -29.85
CA ALA A 10 17.49 -18.27 -30.45
C ALA A 10 17.68 -17.11 -29.45
N ASP A 11 18.34 -16.05 -29.94
CA ASP A 11 18.86 -14.87 -29.24
C ASP A 11 17.82 -13.85 -28.73
N ILE A 12 16.64 -14.29 -28.28
CA ILE A 12 15.65 -13.37 -27.72
C ILE A 12 16.05 -12.99 -26.27
N ARG A 13 16.44 -11.74 -26.04
CA ARG A 13 16.66 -11.12 -24.70
C ARG A 13 15.46 -11.31 -23.76
N THR A 14 15.63 -11.65 -22.47
CA THR A 14 14.70 -11.13 -21.45
C THR A 14 15.16 -9.72 -21.10
N PHE A 15 14.28 -8.74 -21.27
CA PHE A 15 14.57 -7.35 -20.94
C PHE A 15 14.24 -7.03 -19.48
N SER A 16 14.92 -6.02 -18.94
CA SER A 16 14.80 -5.58 -17.55
C SER A 16 14.21 -4.17 -17.45
N ASP A 17 13.81 -3.79 -16.24
CA ASP A 17 13.43 -2.42 -15.93
C ASP A 17 14.67 -1.60 -15.61
N THR A 18 15.12 -0.73 -16.55
CA THR A 18 16.26 0.17 -16.32
C THR A 18 15.84 1.58 -15.91
N GLN A 19 14.53 1.84 -15.84
CA GLN A 19 13.91 3.15 -15.56
C GLN A 19 14.29 4.28 -16.53
N GLN A 20 15.12 4.02 -17.56
CA GLN A 20 15.62 5.02 -18.50
C GLN A 20 14.51 5.64 -19.36
N LEU A 21 13.45 4.86 -19.63
CA LEU A 21 12.36 5.27 -20.50
C LEU A 21 11.09 5.64 -19.71
N LYS A 22 11.15 5.72 -18.37
CA LYS A 22 9.98 6.05 -17.53
C LYS A 22 9.44 7.46 -17.79
N SER A 23 10.32 8.43 -18.04
CA SER A 23 9.96 9.83 -18.33
C SER A 23 9.54 10.07 -19.78
N GLN A 24 9.67 9.08 -20.66
CA GLN A 24 9.37 9.23 -22.08
C GLN A 24 7.86 9.36 -22.33
N PRO A 25 7.44 10.03 -23.41
CA PRO A 25 6.02 10.23 -23.70
C PRO A 25 5.31 8.91 -23.98
N VAL A 26 4.01 8.88 -23.70
CA VAL A 26 3.16 7.73 -24.00
C VAL A 26 2.90 7.68 -25.51
N LEU A 27 3.29 6.57 -26.14
CA LEU A 27 3.12 6.29 -27.56
C LEU A 27 1.74 5.74 -27.89
N SER A 28 1.25 4.84 -27.04
CA SER A 28 -0.03 4.18 -27.22
C SER A 28 -0.58 3.65 -25.90
N VAL A 29 -1.91 3.50 -25.85
CA VAL A 29 -2.64 2.96 -24.70
C VAL A 29 -3.68 1.95 -25.19
N SER A 30 -3.74 0.79 -24.54
CA SER A 30 -4.82 -0.19 -24.65
C SER A 30 -5.49 -0.37 -23.29
N GLU A 31 -6.82 -0.34 -23.27
CA GLU A 31 -7.63 -0.55 -22.06
C GLU A 31 -8.66 -1.65 -22.30
N THR A 32 -8.83 -2.54 -21.32
CA THR A 32 -9.86 -3.60 -21.37
C THR A 32 -10.46 -3.82 -19.99
N GLU A 33 -11.75 -4.14 -19.94
CA GLU A 33 -12.46 -4.40 -18.68
C GLU A 33 -11.99 -5.71 -18.02
N LEU A 34 -11.81 -5.69 -16.70
CA LEU A 34 -11.42 -6.85 -15.89
C LEU A 34 -12.62 -7.71 -15.55
N TRP A 35 -13.70 -7.06 -15.14
CA TRP A 35 -14.92 -7.70 -14.68
C TRP A 35 -15.95 -7.73 -15.81
N ASN A 36 -16.74 -8.79 -15.86
CA ASN A 36 -17.91 -8.88 -16.71
C ASN A 36 -19.15 -8.79 -15.83
N ILE A 37 -20.03 -7.85 -16.15
CA ILE A 37 -21.22 -7.52 -15.33
C ILE A 37 -22.25 -8.66 -15.40
N ASP A 38 -22.25 -9.39 -16.52
CA ASP A 38 -23.22 -10.45 -16.81
C ASP A 38 -22.78 -11.84 -16.31
N ASP A 39 -21.63 -11.95 -15.62
CA ASP A 39 -21.13 -13.24 -15.13
C ASP A 39 -22.08 -13.82 -14.05
N ASN A 40 -22.49 -15.08 -14.25
CA ASN A 40 -23.13 -15.87 -13.19
C ASN A 40 -22.11 -16.27 -12.09
N GLU A 41 -22.54 -16.93 -11.01
CA GLU A 41 -21.66 -17.25 -9.88
C GLU A 41 -20.42 -18.08 -10.25
N THR A 42 -20.59 -19.06 -11.15
CA THR A 42 -19.53 -19.97 -11.60
C THR A 42 -18.58 -19.27 -12.58
N GLU A 43 -19.10 -18.40 -13.42
CA GLU A 43 -18.28 -17.58 -14.32
C GLU A 43 -17.50 -16.52 -13.55
N TRP A 44 -18.13 -15.90 -12.56
CA TRP A 44 -17.54 -14.84 -11.76
C TRP A 44 -16.26 -15.31 -11.05
N ILE A 45 -16.30 -16.52 -10.47
CA ILE A 45 -15.12 -17.08 -9.79
C ILE A 45 -13.97 -17.37 -10.76
N LEU A 46 -14.27 -17.77 -12.00
CA LEU A 46 -13.28 -17.95 -13.06
C LEU A 46 -12.75 -16.62 -13.60
N THR A 47 -13.57 -15.56 -13.61
CA THR A 47 -13.15 -14.19 -13.90
C THR A 47 -12.24 -13.65 -12.79
N ALA A 48 -12.56 -13.89 -11.52
CA ALA A 48 -11.67 -13.55 -10.40
C ALA A 48 -10.33 -14.29 -10.49
N GLY A 49 -10.35 -15.57 -10.88
CA GLY A 49 -9.15 -16.36 -11.18
C GLY A 49 -8.33 -15.81 -12.36
N LYS A 50 -8.98 -15.38 -13.45
CA LYS A 50 -8.32 -14.65 -14.54
C LYS A 50 -7.59 -13.41 -14.03
N ILE A 51 -8.25 -12.59 -13.21
CA ILE A 51 -7.65 -11.36 -12.68
C ILE A 51 -6.42 -11.69 -11.81
N GLU A 52 -6.48 -12.74 -10.99
CA GLU A 52 -5.31 -13.20 -10.24
C GLU A 52 -4.16 -13.63 -11.16
N ASN A 53 -4.47 -14.36 -12.24
CA ASN A 53 -3.46 -14.73 -13.26
C ASN A 53 -2.84 -13.50 -13.92
N LEU A 54 -3.64 -12.47 -14.22
CA LEU A 54 -3.14 -11.18 -14.72
C LEU A 54 -2.22 -10.51 -13.70
N ARG A 55 -2.56 -10.47 -12.41
CA ARG A 55 -1.68 -9.93 -11.35
C ARG A 55 -0.32 -10.62 -11.34
N GLN A 56 -0.27 -11.95 -11.55
CA GLN A 56 0.99 -12.69 -11.62
C GLN A 56 1.78 -12.40 -12.91
N ALA A 57 1.10 -12.23 -14.04
CA ALA A 57 1.73 -11.91 -15.31
C ALA A 57 2.33 -10.49 -15.32
N VAL A 58 1.59 -9.50 -14.80
CA VAL A 58 2.00 -8.08 -14.72
C VAL A 58 3.34 -7.90 -14.02
N LYS A 59 3.62 -8.67 -12.96
CA LYS A 59 4.90 -8.63 -12.23
C LYS A 59 6.14 -8.89 -13.09
N ARG A 60 6.00 -9.54 -14.24
CA ARG A 60 7.10 -9.84 -15.17
C ARG A 60 7.17 -8.92 -16.39
N LEU A 61 6.14 -8.10 -16.60
CA LEU A 61 5.98 -7.28 -17.81
C LEU A 61 5.98 -5.79 -17.52
N ASN A 62 5.44 -5.37 -16.38
CA ASN A 62 5.43 -3.96 -16.02
C ASN A 62 6.88 -3.46 -15.83
N GLY A 63 7.18 -2.36 -16.51
CA GLY A 63 8.47 -1.69 -16.50
C GLY A 63 9.53 -2.28 -17.43
N VAL A 64 9.19 -3.29 -18.23
CA VAL A 64 10.13 -3.90 -19.17
C VAL A 64 10.54 -2.90 -20.26
N GLU A 65 11.84 -2.69 -20.47
CA GLU A 65 12.37 -1.79 -21.50
C GLU A 65 13.04 -2.56 -22.64
N VAL A 66 12.47 -2.47 -23.83
CA VAL A 66 12.91 -3.18 -25.03
C VAL A 66 13.74 -2.24 -25.90
N GLN A 67 14.95 -2.66 -26.26
CA GLN A 67 15.84 -1.88 -27.13
C GLN A 67 15.36 -1.86 -28.58
N ALA A 68 15.77 -0.83 -29.32
CA ALA A 68 15.53 -0.71 -30.76
C ALA A 68 15.88 -1.99 -31.52
N ARG A 69 14.99 -2.38 -32.45
CA ARG A 69 15.06 -3.55 -33.33
C ARG A 69 15.12 -4.90 -32.63
N ARG A 70 15.03 -4.96 -31.30
CA ARG A 70 14.95 -6.21 -30.54
C ARG A 70 13.51 -6.71 -30.51
N ILE A 71 13.36 -8.03 -30.59
CA ILE A 71 12.05 -8.69 -30.60
C ILE A 71 11.60 -8.93 -29.15
N PHE A 72 10.44 -8.40 -28.82
CA PHE A 72 9.70 -8.82 -27.63
C PHE A 72 9.00 -10.16 -27.89
N SER A 73 8.99 -11.05 -26.90
CA SER A 73 8.27 -12.33 -26.91
C SER A 73 7.49 -12.49 -25.62
N PHE A 74 6.17 -12.66 -25.73
CA PHE A 74 5.28 -12.76 -24.59
C PHE A 74 5.65 -13.93 -23.67
N TRP A 75 5.81 -15.13 -24.23
CA TRP A 75 6.14 -16.31 -23.44
C TRP A 75 7.57 -16.32 -22.92
N LYS A 76 8.53 -15.68 -23.59
CA LYS A 76 9.89 -15.59 -23.05
C LYS A 76 9.96 -14.74 -21.78
N HIS A 77 9.13 -13.70 -21.70
CA HIS A 77 9.01 -12.87 -20.50
C HIS A 77 8.21 -13.54 -19.37
N LEU A 78 7.07 -14.16 -19.68
CA LEU A 78 6.23 -14.78 -18.65
C LEU A 78 6.77 -16.14 -18.16
N GLY A 79 7.39 -16.90 -19.06
CA GLY A 79 7.74 -18.30 -18.87
C GLY A 79 6.52 -19.22 -18.72
N TYR A 80 6.77 -20.50 -18.42
CA TYR A 80 5.69 -21.47 -18.19
C TYR A 80 4.76 -21.02 -17.04
N PRO A 81 3.45 -20.85 -17.29
CA PRO A 81 2.52 -20.47 -16.24
C PRO A 81 2.04 -21.72 -15.49
N SER A 82 2.40 -21.83 -14.21
CA SER A 82 2.08 -23.00 -13.38
C SER A 82 1.57 -22.61 -12.00
N ALA A 83 0.85 -23.53 -11.34
CA ALA A 83 0.37 -23.33 -9.96
C ALA A 83 1.50 -23.00 -8.97
N ARG A 84 2.68 -23.62 -9.13
CA ARG A 84 3.88 -23.32 -8.33
C ARG A 84 4.35 -21.86 -8.47
N ARG A 85 4.05 -21.21 -9.59
CA ARG A 85 4.37 -19.81 -9.88
C ARG A 85 3.22 -18.85 -9.50
N GLY A 86 2.18 -19.36 -8.83
CA GLY A 86 1.05 -18.56 -8.33
C GLY A 86 -0.13 -18.45 -9.28
N TYR A 87 -0.09 -19.08 -10.46
CA TYR A 87 -1.23 -19.09 -11.37
C TYR A 87 -2.34 -20.02 -10.86
N VAL A 88 -3.58 -19.60 -11.03
CA VAL A 88 -4.78 -20.29 -10.55
C VAL A 88 -5.70 -20.66 -11.73
N LEU A 89 -6.76 -21.42 -11.44
CA LEU A 89 -7.81 -21.66 -12.42
C LEU A 89 -8.50 -20.34 -12.77
N GLY A 90 -8.60 -20.04 -14.06
CA GLY A 90 -9.36 -18.92 -14.59
C GLY A 90 -10.12 -19.34 -15.84
N ARG A 91 -10.92 -18.42 -16.40
CA ARG A 91 -11.71 -18.69 -17.61
C ARG A 91 -10.83 -18.82 -18.86
N GLU A 92 -10.99 -19.90 -19.61
CA GLU A 92 -10.53 -20.05 -20.99
C GLU A 92 -11.75 -20.24 -21.90
N ILE A 93 -11.68 -19.70 -23.12
CA ILE A 93 -12.71 -19.95 -24.12
C ILE A 93 -12.15 -20.94 -25.13
N ARG A 94 -12.76 -22.13 -25.17
CA ARG A 94 -12.34 -23.22 -26.04
C ARG A 94 -13.53 -23.69 -26.87
N GLU A 95 -13.42 -23.49 -28.18
CA GLU A 95 -14.44 -23.90 -29.16
C GLU A 95 -15.85 -23.37 -28.86
N GLY A 96 -15.95 -22.15 -28.31
CA GLY A 96 -17.22 -21.50 -27.99
C GLY A 96 -17.76 -21.80 -26.58
N CYS A 97 -17.04 -22.58 -25.77
CA CYS A 97 -17.39 -22.85 -24.37
C CYS A 97 -16.41 -22.19 -23.40
N ILE A 98 -16.91 -21.70 -22.26
CA ILE A 98 -16.08 -21.30 -21.12
C ILE A 98 -15.67 -22.54 -20.33
N VAL A 99 -14.36 -22.76 -20.17
CA VAL A 99 -13.76 -23.88 -19.42
C VAL A 99 -12.74 -23.37 -18.41
N PRO A 100 -12.61 -24.01 -17.24
CA PRO A 100 -11.60 -23.65 -16.24
C PRO A 100 -10.23 -24.16 -16.68
N THR A 101 -9.20 -23.32 -16.66
CA THR A 101 -7.83 -23.75 -16.95
C THR A 101 -6.82 -22.96 -16.13
N VAL A 102 -5.72 -23.61 -15.75
CA VAL A 102 -4.61 -22.95 -15.04
C VAL A 102 -4.06 -21.84 -15.92
N ALA A 103 -3.91 -20.64 -15.36
CA ALA A 103 -3.53 -19.44 -16.12
C ALA A 103 -4.57 -19.01 -17.18
N GLY A 104 -5.81 -19.49 -17.07
CA GLY A 104 -6.92 -19.08 -17.91
C GLY A 104 -7.11 -17.56 -17.91
N GLY A 105 -7.34 -17.02 -19.11
CA GLY A 105 -7.66 -15.61 -19.34
C GLY A 105 -6.44 -14.69 -19.53
N ILE A 106 -5.22 -15.24 -19.53
CA ILE A 106 -3.99 -14.48 -19.84
C ILE A 106 -4.00 -13.88 -21.25
N CYS A 107 -4.77 -14.44 -22.19
CA CYS A 107 -4.92 -13.91 -23.55
C CYS A 107 -5.46 -12.47 -23.56
N GLN A 108 -6.15 -12.03 -22.50
CA GLN A 108 -6.54 -10.62 -22.37
C GLN A 108 -5.32 -9.69 -22.40
N LEU A 109 -4.20 -10.09 -21.79
CA LEU A 109 -2.98 -9.31 -21.76
C LEU A 109 -2.24 -9.33 -23.11
N SER A 110 -2.19 -10.47 -23.81
CA SER A 110 -1.62 -10.51 -25.16
C SER A 110 -2.44 -9.68 -26.14
N ASN A 111 -3.77 -9.71 -26.06
CA ASN A 111 -4.64 -8.83 -26.85
C ASN A 111 -4.31 -7.34 -26.61
N ALA A 112 -4.19 -6.93 -25.34
CA ALA A 112 -3.88 -5.55 -25.00
C ALA A 112 -2.48 -5.10 -25.44
N LEU A 113 -1.47 -5.98 -25.33
CA LEU A 113 -0.12 -5.73 -25.86
C LEU A 113 -0.11 -5.59 -27.38
N TYR A 114 -0.88 -6.44 -28.07
CA TYR A 114 -1.00 -6.38 -29.52
C TYR A 114 -1.71 -5.09 -29.98
N ASP A 115 -2.83 -4.72 -29.35
CA ASP A 115 -3.53 -3.46 -29.63
C ASP A 115 -2.63 -2.24 -29.40
N ALA A 116 -1.89 -2.21 -28.30
CA ALA A 116 -0.92 -1.15 -28.03
C ALA A 116 0.22 -1.12 -29.07
N ALA A 117 0.71 -2.27 -29.53
CA ALA A 117 1.74 -2.38 -30.56
C ALA A 117 1.26 -1.86 -31.92
N LEU A 118 0.03 -2.22 -32.32
CA LEU A 118 -0.58 -1.69 -33.54
C LEU A 118 -0.75 -0.17 -33.48
N LYS A 119 -1.28 0.36 -32.37
CA LYS A 119 -1.44 1.80 -32.16
C LYS A 119 -0.10 2.56 -32.16
N ALA A 120 0.97 1.92 -31.67
CA ALA A 120 2.32 2.45 -31.70
C ALA A 120 3.04 2.24 -33.05
N ASN A 121 2.38 1.59 -34.03
CA ASN A 121 2.94 1.26 -35.33
C ASN A 121 4.19 0.38 -35.27
N PHE A 122 4.21 -0.60 -34.36
CA PHE A 122 5.29 -1.58 -34.23
C PHE A 122 5.18 -2.69 -35.29
N GLU A 123 6.31 -3.26 -35.68
CA GLU A 123 6.35 -4.41 -36.59
C GLU A 123 5.91 -5.67 -35.84
N ILE A 124 4.81 -6.28 -36.30
CA ILE A 124 4.28 -7.52 -35.74
C ILE A 124 5.00 -8.71 -36.40
N VAL A 125 5.83 -9.39 -35.63
CA VAL A 125 6.65 -10.53 -36.09
C VAL A 125 5.84 -11.82 -36.05
N GLU A 126 4.95 -11.96 -35.06
CA GLU A 126 4.08 -13.12 -34.92
C GLU A 126 2.78 -12.74 -34.22
N ARG A 127 1.65 -13.13 -34.83
CA ARG A 127 0.30 -12.99 -34.27
C ARG A 127 -0.57 -14.15 -34.78
N HIS A 128 -1.38 -14.69 -33.88
CA HIS A 128 -2.39 -15.72 -34.18
C HIS A 128 -3.76 -15.23 -33.73
N ARG A 129 -4.79 -15.44 -34.57
CA ARG A 129 -6.17 -15.07 -34.24
C ARG A 129 -6.82 -16.11 -33.34
N HIS A 130 -7.72 -15.67 -32.46
CA HIS A 130 -8.61 -16.58 -31.76
C HIS A 130 -9.60 -17.18 -32.76
N THR A 131 -10.01 -18.42 -32.49
CA THR A 131 -11.03 -19.11 -33.30
C THR A 131 -12.44 -18.57 -33.07
N LYS A 132 -12.65 -17.77 -32.01
CA LYS A 132 -13.94 -17.19 -31.63
C LYS A 132 -13.77 -15.72 -31.25
N VAL A 133 -14.71 -14.89 -31.71
CA VAL A 133 -14.81 -13.47 -31.38
C VAL A 133 -15.82 -13.29 -30.26
N ILE A 134 -15.46 -12.58 -29.20
CA ILE A 134 -16.33 -12.37 -28.03
C ILE A 134 -16.86 -10.95 -28.07
N LYS A 135 -18.14 -10.78 -27.72
CA LYS A 135 -18.77 -9.46 -27.68
C LYS A 135 -18.01 -8.51 -26.76
N GLY A 136 -17.75 -7.29 -27.22
CA GLY A 136 -17.04 -6.25 -26.45
C GLY A 136 -15.54 -6.50 -26.25
N SER A 137 -14.97 -7.55 -26.85
CA SER A 137 -13.53 -7.82 -26.80
C SER A 137 -12.79 -7.14 -27.95
N LEU A 138 -11.47 -6.97 -27.80
CA LEU A 138 -10.60 -6.49 -28.87
C LEU A 138 -10.65 -7.34 -30.16
N ALA A 139 -11.09 -8.60 -30.06
CA ALA A 139 -11.25 -9.50 -31.21
C ALA A 139 -12.30 -9.00 -32.21
N GLU A 140 -13.31 -8.23 -31.78
CA GLU A 140 -14.29 -7.64 -32.70
C GLU A 140 -13.64 -6.71 -33.73
N ARG A 141 -12.48 -6.13 -33.40
CA ARG A 141 -11.76 -5.18 -34.25
C ARG A 141 -10.50 -5.77 -34.89
N ASP A 142 -10.40 -7.10 -34.94
CA ASP A 142 -9.19 -7.85 -35.32
C ASP A 142 -7.96 -7.51 -34.48
N ARG A 143 -8.16 -7.07 -33.23
CA ARG A 143 -7.10 -6.65 -32.31
C ARG A 143 -6.79 -7.69 -31.24
N ASP A 144 -6.94 -8.95 -31.59
CA ASP A 144 -6.65 -10.08 -30.71
C ASP A 144 -5.38 -10.84 -31.10
N ALA A 145 -4.74 -11.42 -30.10
CA ALA A 145 -3.57 -12.26 -30.22
C ALA A 145 -3.70 -13.45 -29.27
N THR A 146 -3.97 -14.64 -29.81
CA THR A 146 -3.96 -15.89 -29.06
C THR A 146 -2.53 -16.28 -28.69
N VAL A 147 -2.37 -16.82 -27.49
CA VAL A 147 -1.10 -17.35 -26.99
C VAL A 147 -1.32 -18.71 -26.34
N LYS A 148 -0.41 -19.65 -26.59
CA LYS A 148 -0.42 -20.97 -25.97
C LYS A 148 1.00 -21.45 -25.72
N TRP A 149 1.30 -21.72 -24.46
CA TRP A 149 2.63 -22.21 -24.08
C TRP A 149 2.90 -23.57 -24.73
N ASN A 150 4.03 -23.79 -25.43
CA ASN A 150 5.14 -22.88 -25.74
C ASN A 150 5.32 -22.66 -27.26
N TYR A 151 4.24 -22.80 -28.03
CA TYR A 151 4.32 -22.86 -29.50
C TYR A 151 3.47 -21.83 -30.24
N ILE A 152 2.54 -21.13 -29.56
CA ILE A 152 1.79 -19.98 -30.10
C ILE A 152 2.16 -18.76 -29.24
N ASP A 153 2.77 -17.75 -29.85
CA ASP A 153 3.32 -16.58 -29.14
C ASP A 153 2.88 -15.26 -29.79
N LEU A 154 2.99 -14.17 -29.02
CA LEU A 154 2.88 -12.81 -29.53
C LEU A 154 4.28 -12.20 -29.56
N ARG A 155 4.72 -11.77 -30.76
CA ARG A 155 6.04 -11.18 -30.96
C ARG A 155 5.96 -9.93 -31.80
N PHE A 156 6.65 -8.89 -31.38
CA PHE A 156 6.74 -7.62 -32.09
C PHE A 156 8.07 -6.93 -31.79
N LYS A 157 8.45 -5.97 -32.62
CA LYS A 157 9.63 -5.11 -32.43
C LYS A 157 9.34 -3.69 -32.89
N SER A 158 10.14 -2.75 -32.41
CA SER A 158 10.09 -1.34 -32.80
C SER A 158 11.46 -0.89 -33.31
N ASP A 159 11.51 0.11 -34.18
CA ASP A 159 12.76 0.72 -34.64
C ASP A 159 13.45 1.60 -33.59
N TYR A 160 12.76 1.89 -32.49
CA TYR A 160 13.27 2.69 -31.37
C TYR A 160 13.02 1.99 -30.02
N PRO A 161 13.77 2.35 -28.97
CA PRO A 161 13.58 1.78 -27.63
C PRO A 161 12.21 2.15 -27.06
N PHE A 162 11.58 1.22 -26.33
CA PHE A 162 10.29 1.48 -25.68
C PHE A 162 10.16 0.77 -24.32
N ARG A 163 9.34 1.33 -23.44
CA ARG A 163 8.95 0.76 -22.14
C ARG A 163 7.53 0.23 -22.19
N ILE A 164 7.32 -0.95 -21.63
CA ILE A 164 6.01 -1.55 -21.40
C ILE A 164 5.57 -1.21 -19.98
N GLU A 165 4.47 -0.49 -19.83
CA GLU A 165 3.81 -0.27 -18.54
C GLU A 165 2.49 -1.04 -18.53
N VAL A 166 2.31 -1.88 -17.51
CA VAL A 166 1.08 -2.68 -17.35
C VAL A 166 0.52 -2.44 -15.96
N GLU A 167 -0.73 -2.01 -15.93
CA GLU A 167 -1.44 -1.61 -14.71
C GLU A 167 -2.79 -2.34 -14.64
N LEU A 168 -3.12 -2.83 -13.45
CA LEU A 168 -4.45 -3.32 -13.12
C LEU A 168 -5.07 -2.33 -12.15
N THR A 169 -6.06 -1.58 -12.61
CA THR A 169 -6.90 -0.74 -11.74
C THR A 169 -7.99 -1.60 -11.10
N ARG A 170 -8.94 -0.98 -10.40
CA ARG A 170 -10.13 -1.67 -9.89
C ARG A 170 -10.88 -2.42 -11.00
N ASP A 171 -11.06 -1.79 -12.15
CA ASP A 171 -11.99 -2.26 -13.19
C ASP A 171 -11.28 -2.56 -14.52
N LYS A 172 -10.06 -2.05 -14.75
CA LYS A 172 -9.40 -2.13 -16.07
C LYS A 172 -8.01 -2.74 -16.02
N LEU A 173 -7.67 -3.48 -17.07
CA LEU A 173 -6.29 -3.75 -17.49
C LEU A 173 -5.87 -2.65 -18.47
N ILE A 174 -4.79 -1.96 -18.15
CA ILE A 174 -4.22 -0.89 -18.95
C ILE A 174 -2.79 -1.27 -19.36
N VAL A 175 -2.52 -1.19 -20.66
CA VAL A 175 -1.18 -1.37 -21.23
C VAL A 175 -0.78 -0.07 -21.92
N LYS A 176 0.37 0.50 -21.54
CA LYS A 176 0.94 1.70 -22.17
C LYS A 176 2.32 1.37 -22.72
N PHE A 177 2.62 1.89 -23.91
CA PHE A 177 3.99 1.94 -24.41
C PHE A 177 4.53 3.36 -24.29
N ARG A 178 5.73 3.53 -23.75
CA ARG A 178 6.46 4.81 -23.72
C ARG A 178 7.72 4.75 -24.55
N GLY A 179 8.10 5.85 -25.18
CA GLY A 179 9.32 5.96 -25.95
C GLY A 179 9.32 7.19 -26.85
N GLU A 180 10.45 7.47 -27.50
CA GLU A 180 10.56 8.59 -28.43
C GLU A 180 10.16 8.15 -29.83
N ARG A 181 9.01 8.64 -30.31
CA ARG A 181 8.57 8.38 -31.67
C ARG A 181 9.46 9.16 -32.64
N LYS A 182 10.22 8.48 -33.48
CA LYS A 182 10.79 9.12 -34.68
C LYS A 182 9.67 9.30 -35.70
N HIS A 183 9.53 10.53 -36.23
CA HIS A 183 8.46 10.91 -37.15
C HIS A 183 8.37 9.93 -38.34
N THR A 184 7.35 9.08 -38.33
CA THR A 184 6.91 8.34 -39.50
C THR A 184 5.45 8.70 -39.73
N LEU A 185 5.15 9.26 -40.90
CA LEU A 185 3.81 9.62 -41.35
C LEU A 185 2.90 8.39 -41.25
N ILE A 186 1.75 8.55 -40.57
CA ILE A 186 0.76 7.50 -40.36
C ILE A 186 -0.25 7.55 -41.50
N THR A 187 -0.41 6.45 -42.23
CA THR A 187 -1.62 6.23 -43.04
C THR A 187 -2.64 5.56 -42.13
N GLU A 188 -3.71 6.27 -41.74
CA GLU A 188 -4.81 5.67 -41.00
C GLU A 188 -5.52 4.64 -41.89
N SER A 189 -5.23 3.35 -41.72
CA SER A 189 -6.10 2.29 -42.24
C SER A 189 -7.27 2.11 -41.26
N ASN A 190 -8.26 2.99 -41.38
CA ASN A 190 -9.56 2.86 -40.72
C ASN A 190 -10.34 1.68 -41.32
N SER A 191 -9.96 0.45 -40.97
CA SER A 191 -10.84 -0.70 -41.13
C SER A 191 -11.96 -0.60 -40.09
N LYS A 192 -13.10 -0.02 -40.49
CA LYS A 192 -14.35 0.03 -39.70
C LYS A 192 -15.05 -1.33 -39.59
N ASN A 193 -14.48 -2.40 -40.16
CA ASN A 193 -15.11 -3.71 -40.17
C ASN A 193 -15.01 -4.36 -38.79
N THR A 194 -16.16 -4.58 -38.14
CA THR A 194 -16.28 -5.40 -36.95
C THR A 194 -16.59 -6.85 -37.32
N PHE A 195 -15.88 -7.79 -36.71
CA PHE A 195 -16.16 -9.21 -36.88
C PHE A 195 -17.37 -9.62 -36.06
N PRO A 196 -18.24 -10.51 -36.56
CA PRO A 196 -19.43 -10.94 -35.85
C PRO A 196 -19.06 -11.68 -34.56
N ALA A 197 -19.63 -11.22 -33.44
CA ALA A 197 -19.43 -11.85 -32.15
C ALA A 197 -20.10 -13.24 -32.10
N SER A 198 -19.38 -14.23 -31.59
CA SER A 198 -19.91 -15.56 -31.31
C SER A 198 -20.70 -15.54 -30.01
N LYS A 199 -21.89 -16.16 -30.00
CA LYS A 199 -22.56 -16.50 -28.74
C LYS A 199 -21.70 -17.54 -28.01
N LEU A 200 -21.37 -17.26 -26.75
CA LEU A 200 -20.66 -18.22 -25.91
C LEU A 200 -21.71 -19.13 -25.26
N ASN A 201 -21.44 -20.43 -25.31
CA ASN A 201 -22.06 -21.38 -24.41
C ASN A 201 -21.17 -21.48 -23.17
N ASP A 202 -21.71 -21.94 -22.05
CA ASP A 202 -20.88 -22.29 -20.90
C ASP A 202 -21.05 -23.78 -20.58
N CYS A 203 -19.97 -24.43 -20.17
CA CYS A 203 -19.98 -25.87 -19.87
C CYS A 203 -20.76 -26.22 -18.60
N TYR A 204 -21.31 -25.22 -17.89
CA TYR A 204 -21.98 -25.37 -16.60
C TYR A 204 -23.52 -25.20 -16.71
N SER A 205 -24.01 -24.53 -17.75
CA SER A 205 -25.42 -24.31 -18.08
C SER A 205 -25.91 -25.25 -19.17
N CYS A 206 -24.99 -25.90 -19.91
CA CYS A 206 -25.37 -26.86 -20.95
C CYS A 206 -25.89 -28.20 -20.40
N GLY A 207 -25.74 -28.45 -19.09
CA GLY A 207 -26.27 -29.64 -18.41
C GLY A 207 -25.61 -30.98 -18.80
N ASN A 208 -24.60 -30.97 -19.67
CA ASN A 208 -23.97 -32.18 -20.19
C ASN A 208 -22.71 -32.56 -19.39
N SER A 209 -22.91 -33.33 -18.31
CA SER A 209 -21.84 -33.87 -17.45
C SER A 209 -20.99 -34.97 -18.09
N GLU A 210 -21.42 -35.56 -19.21
CA GLU A 210 -20.67 -36.57 -19.97
C GLU A 210 -19.75 -35.95 -21.04
N CYS A 211 -19.79 -34.63 -21.20
CA CYS A 211 -18.92 -33.93 -22.13
C CYS A 211 -17.45 -34.11 -21.73
N ILE A 212 -16.58 -34.48 -22.67
CA ILE A 212 -15.13 -34.62 -22.47
C ILE A 212 -14.51 -33.31 -21.92
N LYS A 213 -15.15 -32.16 -22.16
CA LYS A 213 -14.73 -30.84 -21.69
C LYS A 213 -15.23 -30.51 -20.27
N TYR A 214 -16.19 -31.26 -19.74
CA TYR A 214 -16.70 -31.09 -18.39
C TYR A 214 -15.67 -31.65 -17.40
N THR A 215 -14.96 -30.76 -16.73
CA THR A 215 -13.93 -31.13 -15.74
C THR A 215 -14.49 -31.33 -14.33
N GLY A 216 -15.83 -31.41 -14.18
CA GLY A 216 -16.51 -31.28 -12.91
C GLY A 216 -16.65 -29.82 -12.46
N LEU A 217 -17.73 -29.51 -11.73
CA LEU A 217 -17.82 -28.29 -10.95
C LEU A 217 -16.76 -28.36 -9.84
N PRO A 218 -15.76 -27.45 -9.80
CA PRO A 218 -15.06 -27.26 -8.55
C PRO A 218 -16.13 -26.81 -7.53
N GLN A 219 -16.25 -27.49 -6.39
CA GLN A 219 -17.11 -27.07 -5.27
C GLN A 219 -16.56 -25.75 -4.68
N LEU A 220 -16.63 -24.67 -5.45
CA LEU A 220 -16.22 -23.34 -5.02
C LEU A 220 -17.43 -22.78 -4.30
N LYS A 221 -17.44 -22.93 -2.96
CA LYS A 221 -18.43 -22.27 -2.10
C LYS A 221 -18.42 -20.78 -2.42
N PHE A 222 -19.49 -20.32 -3.04
CA PHE A 222 -19.65 -18.94 -3.45
C PHE A 222 -20.05 -18.08 -2.26
N GLN A 223 -19.26 -17.05 -1.98
CA GLN A 223 -19.65 -15.94 -1.10
C GLN A 223 -19.24 -14.64 -1.80
N LYS A 224 -20.21 -13.97 -2.42
CA LYS A 224 -20.02 -12.80 -3.29
C LYS A 224 -19.82 -11.49 -2.54
N SER A 225 -19.04 -11.48 -1.46
CA SER A 225 -18.46 -10.26 -0.85
C SER A 225 -17.84 -10.61 0.50
N ASN A 226 -16.59 -11.07 0.51
CA ASN A 226 -15.80 -11.06 1.73
C ASN A 226 -14.80 -9.91 1.59
N ALA A 227 -14.91 -8.89 2.44
CA ALA A 227 -13.83 -7.95 2.60
C ALA A 227 -12.67 -8.64 3.33
N ALA A 228 -11.45 -8.11 3.15
CA ALA A 228 -10.33 -8.51 3.99
C ALA A 228 -9.77 -7.32 4.77
N PHE A 229 -9.74 -7.47 6.10
CA PHE A 229 -9.12 -6.54 7.03
C PHE A 229 -7.67 -6.96 7.26
N ILE A 230 -6.74 -6.20 6.69
CA ILE A 230 -5.30 -6.39 6.83
C ILE A 230 -4.80 -5.40 7.88
N LEU A 231 -4.74 -5.87 9.12
CA LEU A 231 -4.52 -5.02 10.28
C LEU A 231 -3.13 -5.29 10.88
N ASP A 232 -2.48 -4.24 11.40
CA ASP A 232 -1.22 -4.35 12.15
C ASP A 232 -1.38 -3.80 13.57
N GLU A 233 -0.82 -2.62 13.89
CA GLU A 233 -0.94 -2.01 15.22
C GLU A 233 -2.40 -1.62 15.53
N LYS A 234 -2.87 -1.98 16.74
CA LYS A 234 -4.22 -1.64 17.20
C LYS A 234 -4.30 -0.19 17.68
N TRP A 235 -5.30 0.50 17.14
CA TRP A 235 -5.79 1.79 17.60
C TRP A 235 -7.23 1.62 18.05
N SER A 236 -7.61 2.31 19.12
CA SER A 236 -8.99 2.24 19.64
C SER A 236 -9.98 2.74 18.60
N GLU A 237 -9.65 3.84 17.93
CA GLU A 237 -10.46 4.46 16.89
C GLU A 237 -10.71 3.50 15.72
N PHE A 238 -9.65 2.81 15.28
CA PHE A 238 -9.77 1.81 14.22
C PHE A 238 -10.45 0.53 14.66
N ASN A 239 -10.28 0.13 15.93
CA ASN A 239 -10.97 -1.04 16.46
C ASN A 239 -12.50 -0.81 16.43
N ASP A 240 -12.95 0.35 16.90
CA ASP A 240 -14.36 0.71 16.94
C ASP A 240 -14.92 0.85 15.52
N TYR A 241 -14.18 1.52 14.63
CA TYR A 241 -14.54 1.63 13.21
C TYR A 241 -14.66 0.27 12.53
N VAL A 242 -13.67 -0.61 12.71
CA VAL A 242 -13.66 -1.95 12.10
C VAL A 242 -14.86 -2.76 12.60
N ASN A 243 -15.13 -2.78 13.90
CA ASN A 243 -16.30 -3.47 14.46
C ASN A 243 -17.63 -2.94 13.91
N THR A 244 -17.70 -1.64 13.58
CA THR A 244 -18.90 -1.03 13.01
C THR A 244 -19.18 -1.50 11.59
N ILE A 245 -18.14 -1.73 10.78
CA ILE A 245 -18.31 -2.04 9.34
C ILE A 245 -18.12 -3.51 8.98
N SER A 246 -17.47 -4.28 9.86
CA SER A 246 -17.16 -5.67 9.58
C SER A 246 -18.39 -6.57 9.65
N ARG A 247 -18.38 -7.61 8.83
CA ARG A 247 -19.37 -8.69 8.83
C ARG A 247 -18.73 -9.99 9.31
N GLU A 248 -19.57 -10.91 9.76
CA GLU A 248 -19.15 -12.21 10.29
C GLU A 248 -18.30 -13.02 9.28
N GLU A 249 -18.62 -12.91 7.98
CA GLU A 249 -17.98 -13.63 6.87
C GLU A 249 -16.66 -13.01 6.39
N ASP A 250 -16.32 -11.81 6.89
CA ASP A 250 -15.11 -11.12 6.44
C ASP A 250 -13.83 -11.82 6.91
N LEU A 251 -12.78 -11.66 6.12
CA LEU A 251 -11.46 -12.21 6.42
C LEU A 251 -10.65 -11.22 7.25
N PHE A 252 -10.18 -11.65 8.42
CA PHE A 252 -9.23 -10.89 9.21
C PHE A 252 -7.83 -11.47 9.06
N ILE A 253 -6.86 -10.63 8.67
CA ILE A 253 -5.44 -10.99 8.66
C ILE A 253 -4.75 -10.14 9.72
N LEU A 254 -4.51 -10.75 10.89
CA LEU A 254 -4.08 -10.06 12.10
C LEU A 254 -2.61 -10.35 12.45
N PRO A 255 -1.94 -9.47 13.20
CA PRO A 255 -0.58 -9.71 13.66
C PRO A 255 -0.48 -10.89 14.61
N HIS A 256 -1.56 -11.25 15.32
CA HIS A 256 -1.58 -12.37 16.25
C HIS A 256 -2.98 -13.00 16.29
N PRO A 257 -3.12 -14.35 16.34
CA PRO A 257 -4.43 -15.00 16.22
C PRO A 257 -5.31 -14.97 17.48
N LYS A 258 -4.75 -14.71 18.68
CA LYS A 258 -5.43 -14.57 20.01
C LYS A 258 -4.45 -14.06 21.06
N SER A 259 -4.86 -13.30 22.08
CA SER A 259 -4.00 -12.56 23.05
C SER A 259 -3.05 -13.39 23.95
N TYR A 260 -2.11 -14.17 23.40
CA TYR A 260 -1.09 -14.90 24.18
C TYR A 260 0.12 -14.04 24.56
N ILE A 261 0.29 -12.89 23.90
CA ILE A 261 1.33 -11.92 24.22
C ILE A 261 0.69 -10.86 25.12
N ARG A 262 1.28 -10.58 26.29
CA ARG A 262 0.85 -9.56 27.28
C ARG A 262 0.79 -8.11 26.75
N THR A 263 0.97 -7.88 25.46
CA THR A 263 0.98 -6.54 24.87
C THR A 263 -0.38 -6.20 24.25
N SER A 264 -1.02 -5.16 24.76
CA SER A 264 -2.26 -4.60 24.19
C SER A 264 -2.08 -4.04 22.76
N ARG A 265 -0.85 -3.74 22.35
CA ARG A 265 -0.50 -3.07 21.08
C ARG A 265 -1.01 -3.77 19.81
N PHE A 266 -1.13 -5.10 19.82
CA PHE A 266 -1.53 -5.90 18.65
C PHE A 266 -2.80 -6.73 18.90
N SER A 267 -3.49 -6.49 20.02
CA SER A 267 -4.59 -7.32 20.50
C SER A 267 -5.95 -6.77 20.05
N TRP A 268 -6.27 -6.95 18.76
CA TRP A 268 -7.54 -6.53 18.16
C TRP A 268 -8.74 -7.26 18.80
N THR A 269 -9.80 -6.53 19.10
CA THR A 269 -11.03 -7.03 19.74
C THR A 269 -12.15 -6.98 18.71
N ILE A 270 -12.09 -7.93 17.77
CA ILE A 270 -13.05 -8.06 16.68
C ILE A 270 -14.23 -8.91 17.13
N GLU A 271 -15.44 -8.43 16.87
CA GLU A 271 -16.67 -9.15 17.22
C GLU A 271 -16.94 -10.30 16.25
N ASN A 272 -16.99 -11.53 16.79
CA ASN A 272 -17.41 -12.78 16.11
C ASN A 272 -16.83 -13.03 14.69
N PRO A 273 -15.51 -12.98 14.46
CA PRO A 273 -14.97 -13.26 13.12
C PRO A 273 -15.01 -14.77 12.80
N LYS A 274 -15.64 -15.18 11.69
CA LYS A 274 -15.58 -16.58 11.23
C LYS A 274 -14.19 -16.97 10.73
N THR A 275 -13.52 -16.06 10.01
CA THR A 275 -12.24 -16.36 9.34
C THR A 275 -11.12 -15.45 9.79
N VAL A 276 -10.16 -16.00 10.55
CA VAL A 276 -8.96 -15.29 11.01
C VAL A 276 -7.69 -15.99 10.53
N LYS A 277 -6.83 -15.26 9.84
CA LYS A 277 -5.45 -15.64 9.50
C LYS A 277 -4.49 -14.74 10.28
N SER A 278 -3.26 -15.19 10.50
CA SER A 278 -2.26 -14.40 11.20
C SER A 278 -0.86 -14.44 10.62
N PHE A 279 0.00 -13.53 11.05
CA PHE A 279 1.44 -13.47 10.72
C PHE A 279 2.33 -13.35 11.97
N TRP A 280 1.90 -13.99 13.06
CA TRP A 280 2.50 -13.85 14.40
C TRP A 280 3.99 -14.13 14.50
N ILE A 281 4.52 -15.08 13.73
CA ILE A 281 5.96 -15.38 13.71
C ILE A 281 6.75 -14.14 13.24
N LEU A 282 6.28 -13.48 12.18
CA LEU A 282 6.93 -12.27 11.66
C LEU A 282 6.75 -11.08 12.61
N THR A 283 5.58 -10.98 13.26
CA THR A 283 5.32 -9.96 14.30
C THR A 283 6.28 -10.13 15.48
N LEU A 284 6.44 -11.36 15.97
CA LEU A 284 7.34 -11.68 17.08
C LEU A 284 8.81 -11.42 16.71
N GLN A 285 9.23 -11.84 15.50
CA GLN A 285 10.56 -11.51 14.99
C GLN A 285 10.77 -10.00 14.92
N ARG A 286 9.83 -9.24 14.35
CA ARG A 286 9.90 -7.77 14.31
C ARG A 286 10.06 -7.17 15.72
N ALA A 287 9.27 -7.64 16.69
CA ALA A 287 9.32 -7.16 18.08
C ALA A 287 10.66 -7.48 18.78
N LEU A 288 11.17 -8.70 18.65
CA LEU A 288 12.44 -9.11 19.24
C LEU A 288 13.61 -8.32 18.63
N TRP A 289 13.67 -8.25 17.29
CA TRP A 289 14.77 -7.58 16.61
C TRP A 289 14.78 -6.08 16.87
N THR A 290 13.62 -5.42 16.91
CA THR A 290 13.56 -4.00 17.27
C THR A 290 13.95 -3.75 18.73
N ARG A 291 13.65 -4.67 19.65
CA ARG A 291 14.04 -4.56 21.07
C ARG A 291 15.55 -4.76 21.28
N PHE A 292 16.17 -5.72 20.59
CA PHE A 292 17.59 -6.03 20.75
C PHE A 292 18.53 -5.17 19.88
N SER A 293 18.01 -4.42 18.91
CA SER A 293 18.81 -3.52 18.07
C SER A 293 19.25 -2.23 18.77
N PHE A 294 18.86 -2.03 20.04
CA PHE A 294 19.29 -0.87 20.84
C PHE A 294 20.81 -0.84 21.13
N ASN A 295 21.50 -1.98 21.01
CA ASN A 295 22.93 -2.10 21.36
C ASN A 295 23.91 -1.93 20.18
N GLY A 296 23.49 -1.50 18.99
CA GLY A 296 24.46 -1.20 17.93
C GLY A 296 23.85 -0.68 16.64
N SER A 297 24.34 0.49 16.20
CA SER A 297 24.43 1.10 14.85
C SER A 297 23.33 0.89 13.80
N ARG A 298 22.23 0.20 14.11
CA ARG A 298 21.18 -0.17 13.16
C ARG A 298 20.01 0.79 13.28
N ASN A 299 19.79 1.53 12.21
CA ASN A 299 18.62 2.36 12.02
C ASN A 299 17.32 1.54 12.17
N ILE A 300 16.57 1.81 13.25
CA ILE A 300 15.33 1.10 13.62
C ILE A 300 14.25 1.25 12.55
N PHE A 301 14.13 2.42 11.91
CA PHE A 301 13.14 2.66 10.88
C PHE A 301 13.38 1.77 9.65
N SER A 302 14.63 1.69 9.19
CA SER A 302 15.01 0.80 8.09
C SER A 302 14.70 -0.68 8.39
N LEU A 303 14.88 -1.09 9.66
CA LEU A 303 14.55 -2.43 10.12
C LEU A 303 13.03 -2.66 10.11
N MET A 304 12.24 -1.69 10.53
CA MET A 304 10.77 -1.76 10.45
C MET A 304 10.30 -1.93 9.01
N LEU A 305 10.80 -1.11 8.07
CA LEU A 305 10.45 -1.23 6.65
C LEU A 305 10.78 -2.62 6.08
N LYS A 306 11.92 -3.20 6.48
CA LYS A 306 12.30 -4.57 6.08
C LYS A 306 11.28 -5.62 6.57
N PHE A 307 10.82 -5.51 7.82
CA PHE A 307 9.82 -6.43 8.35
C PHE A 307 8.44 -6.20 7.75
N ASP A 308 8.02 -4.95 7.56
CA ASP A 308 6.74 -4.61 6.93
C ASP A 308 6.66 -5.17 5.50
N LYS A 309 7.76 -5.10 4.73
CA LYS A 309 7.87 -5.78 3.43
C LYS A 309 7.69 -7.29 3.52
N ARG A 310 8.31 -7.95 4.51
CA ARG A 310 8.18 -9.41 4.72
C ARG A 310 6.75 -9.78 5.13
N ILE A 311 6.14 -9.00 6.00
CA ILE A 311 4.75 -9.18 6.44
C ILE A 311 3.82 -9.02 5.23
N ALA A 312 3.92 -7.93 4.48
CA ALA A 312 3.11 -7.69 3.28
C ALA A 312 3.22 -8.83 2.26
N ARG A 313 4.42 -9.36 2.00
CA ARG A 313 4.60 -10.55 1.14
C ARG A 313 3.92 -11.81 1.68
N SER A 314 3.92 -12.01 3.00
CA SER A 314 3.22 -13.14 3.63
C SER A 314 1.70 -12.95 3.58
N VAL A 315 1.22 -11.73 3.83
CA VAL A 315 -0.18 -11.34 3.78
C VAL A 315 -0.74 -11.47 2.36
N ALA A 316 -0.02 -10.99 1.35
CA ALA A 316 -0.44 -11.06 -0.05
C ALA A 316 -0.83 -12.48 -0.48
N LYS A 317 -0.10 -13.51 -0.02
CA LYS A 317 -0.38 -14.93 -0.29
C LYS A 317 -1.62 -15.48 0.42
N LYS A 318 -2.11 -14.78 1.45
CA LYS A 318 -3.25 -15.18 2.28
C LYS A 318 -4.57 -14.56 1.82
N ILE A 319 -4.52 -13.58 0.93
CA ILE A 319 -5.70 -12.92 0.34
C ILE A 319 -6.30 -13.86 -0.72
N PRO A 320 -7.52 -14.38 -0.53
CA PRO A 320 -8.15 -15.21 -1.54
C PRO A 320 -8.62 -14.36 -2.73
N LEU A 321 -8.78 -15.01 -3.89
CA LEU A 321 -9.27 -14.35 -5.11
C LEU A 321 -10.73 -13.88 -5.00
N THR A 322 -11.51 -14.44 -4.08
CA THR A 322 -12.91 -14.04 -3.79
C THR A 322 -13.02 -12.68 -3.10
N VAL A 323 -11.94 -12.18 -2.49
CA VAL A 323 -11.95 -10.87 -1.84
C VAL A 323 -11.86 -9.77 -2.90
N THR A 324 -12.86 -8.90 -2.93
CA THR A 324 -12.96 -7.75 -3.85
C THR A 324 -12.72 -6.40 -3.18
N HIS A 325 -12.72 -6.37 -1.83
CA HIS A 325 -12.49 -5.16 -1.05
C HIS A 325 -11.46 -5.39 0.06
N LEU A 326 -10.49 -4.48 0.20
CA LEU A 326 -9.43 -4.55 1.21
C LEU A 326 -9.47 -3.34 2.15
N ILE A 327 -9.28 -3.56 3.44
CA ILE A 327 -9.05 -2.49 4.42
C ILE A 327 -7.64 -2.70 4.97
N VAL A 328 -6.75 -1.72 4.81
CA VAL A 328 -5.30 -1.94 5.00
C VAL A 328 -4.70 -0.94 5.96
N SER A 329 -3.89 -1.41 6.92
CA SER A 329 -3.04 -0.54 7.73
C SER A 329 -1.96 0.14 6.89
N GLN A 330 -1.83 1.45 7.02
CA GLN A 330 -0.96 2.29 6.19
C GLN A 330 0.48 1.77 6.04
N ASN A 331 1.10 1.23 7.10
CA ASN A 331 2.49 0.78 7.06
C ASN A 331 2.74 -0.39 6.07
N LEU A 332 1.72 -1.21 5.80
CA LEU A 332 1.81 -2.32 4.85
C LEU A 332 1.45 -1.90 3.41
N LEU A 333 0.80 -0.74 3.24
CA LEU A 333 0.24 -0.26 1.98
C LEU A 333 1.25 -0.26 0.81
N PRO A 334 2.41 0.42 0.89
CA PRO A 334 3.31 0.51 -0.27
C PRO A 334 3.89 -0.85 -0.67
N PHE A 335 4.06 -1.77 0.29
CA PHE A 335 4.55 -3.11 0.00
C PHE A 335 3.47 -4.01 -0.59
N LEU A 336 2.21 -3.86 -0.18
CA LEU A 336 1.08 -4.55 -0.80
C LEU A 336 0.83 -4.02 -2.22
N TRP A 337 1.04 -2.72 -2.45
CA TRP A 337 1.02 -2.10 -3.77
C TRP A 337 2.09 -2.70 -4.68
N GLU A 338 3.34 -2.79 -4.20
CA GLU A 338 4.43 -3.50 -4.88
C GLU A 338 4.06 -4.96 -5.20
N GLN A 339 3.29 -5.65 -4.35
CA GLN A 339 2.83 -7.02 -4.61
C GLN A 339 1.69 -7.11 -5.64
N GLY A 340 1.10 -5.99 -6.07
CA GLY A 340 0.03 -5.93 -7.06
C GLY A 340 -1.32 -6.48 -6.58
N VAL A 341 -1.53 -6.56 -5.25
CA VAL A 341 -2.75 -7.18 -4.70
C VAL A 341 -4.00 -6.35 -4.92
N PHE A 342 -3.88 -5.06 -5.23
CA PHE A 342 -5.03 -4.16 -5.38
C PHE A 342 -5.70 -4.22 -6.75
N GLY A 343 -5.01 -4.69 -7.80
CA GLY A 343 -5.61 -4.75 -9.14
C GLY A 343 -6.87 -5.60 -9.14
N GLY A 344 -7.97 -5.13 -9.71
CA GLY A 344 -9.28 -5.80 -9.64
C GLY A 344 -10.00 -5.65 -8.30
N ARG A 345 -9.52 -4.84 -7.35
CA ARG A 345 -10.11 -4.68 -6.01
C ARG A 345 -10.31 -3.20 -5.69
N THR A 346 -11.28 -2.91 -4.83
CA THR A 346 -11.36 -1.63 -4.12
C THR A 346 -10.60 -1.74 -2.80
N PHE A 347 -10.16 -0.62 -2.25
CA PHE A 347 -9.52 -0.64 -0.93
C PHE A 347 -9.60 0.70 -0.19
N ASP A 348 -9.63 0.59 1.14
CA ASP A 348 -9.56 1.70 2.07
C ASP A 348 -8.28 1.59 2.93
N VAL A 349 -7.79 2.73 3.40
CA VAL A 349 -6.53 2.80 4.16
C VAL A 349 -6.78 3.38 5.54
N LEU A 350 -6.35 2.65 6.58
CA LEU A 350 -6.31 3.14 7.96
C LEU A 350 -5.02 3.93 8.18
N MET A 351 -5.12 5.26 8.34
CA MET A 351 -3.98 6.17 8.42
C MET A 351 -3.93 6.93 9.75
N ILE A 352 -2.74 6.97 10.34
CA ILE A 352 -2.42 7.75 11.57
C ILE A 352 -1.19 8.63 11.38
N ARG A 353 -0.49 8.46 10.25
CA ARG A 353 0.79 9.06 9.95
C ARG A 353 0.68 9.79 8.61
N GLN A 354 1.32 10.96 8.51
CA GLN A 354 1.47 11.66 7.24
C GLN A 354 2.12 10.78 6.16
N PRO A 355 1.80 10.94 4.86
CA PRO A 355 2.51 10.24 3.78
C PRO A 355 4.03 10.38 3.90
N LEU A 356 4.79 9.38 3.43
CA LEU A 356 6.25 9.33 3.55
C LEU A 356 6.90 10.57 2.96
N GLU A 357 6.38 11.07 1.83
CA GLU A 357 6.84 12.32 1.22
C GLU A 357 6.72 13.52 2.18
N ASN A 358 5.54 13.73 2.76
CA ASN A 358 5.31 14.80 3.74
C ASN A 358 6.19 14.64 4.98
N LEU A 359 6.46 13.41 5.43
CA LEU A 359 7.39 13.18 6.53
C LEU A 359 8.82 13.54 6.16
N HIS A 360 9.25 13.21 4.93
CA HIS A 360 10.57 13.60 4.46
C HIS A 360 10.71 15.13 4.40
N LEU A 361 9.71 15.84 3.86
CA LEU A 361 9.69 17.30 3.84
C LEU A 361 9.80 17.90 5.25
N ARG A 362 9.12 17.33 6.24
CA ARG A 362 9.21 17.77 7.65
C ARG A 362 10.57 17.52 8.26
N LEU A 363 11.21 16.40 7.94
CA LEU A 363 12.58 16.12 8.38
C LEU A 363 13.59 17.04 7.70
N ASP A 364 13.38 17.38 6.43
CA ASP A 364 14.24 18.33 5.72
C ASP A 364 14.12 19.73 6.33
N GLN A 365 12.91 20.13 6.71
CA GLN A 365 12.68 21.36 7.47
C GLN A 365 13.39 21.31 8.84
N ALA A 366 13.24 20.21 9.59
CA ALA A 366 13.94 20.04 10.85
C ALA A 366 15.46 20.10 10.70
N TYR A 367 16.00 19.53 9.60
CA TYR A 367 17.43 19.51 9.32
C TYR A 367 17.97 20.89 8.95
N LYS A 368 17.19 21.72 8.26
CA LYS A 368 17.54 23.14 8.03
C LYS A 368 17.68 23.91 9.35
N ASN A 369 16.85 23.60 10.34
CA ASN A 369 16.88 24.26 11.65
C ASN A 369 18.01 23.71 12.54
N PHE A 370 18.31 22.41 12.43
CA PHE A 370 19.29 21.70 13.28
C PHE A 370 20.21 20.80 12.43
N PRO A 371 21.11 21.39 11.60
CA PRO A 371 22.00 20.63 10.73
C PRO A 371 23.00 19.74 11.50
N GLU A 372 23.23 20.04 12.78
CA GLU A 372 24.08 19.28 13.69
C GLU A 372 23.47 17.94 14.15
N SER A 373 22.16 17.75 13.97
CA SER A 373 21.49 16.54 14.45
C SER A 373 21.91 15.30 13.65
N LYS A 374 22.35 14.27 14.39
CA LYS A 374 22.74 12.97 13.82
C LYS A 374 21.53 12.08 13.52
N THR A 375 20.38 12.33 14.14
CA THR A 375 19.23 11.40 14.11
C THR A 375 18.16 11.74 13.07
N LEU A 376 18.24 12.91 12.43
CA LEU A 376 17.26 13.33 11.41
C LEU A 376 17.38 12.51 10.10
N ASN A 377 18.55 11.95 9.82
CA ASN A 377 18.76 11.10 8.65
C ASN A 377 18.25 9.67 8.85
N ASP A 378 17.92 9.26 10.08
CA ASP A 378 17.52 7.88 10.36
C ASP A 378 16.10 7.52 9.90
N PHE A 379 15.28 8.50 9.52
CA PHE A 379 13.86 8.26 9.25
C PHE A 379 13.51 8.48 7.76
N ARG A 380 14.24 7.82 6.86
CA ARG A 380 14.10 7.96 5.40
C ARG A 380 13.70 6.64 4.72
N ALA A 381 12.75 6.73 3.81
CA ALA A 381 12.37 5.66 2.89
C ALA A 381 13.00 5.88 1.51
N SER A 382 13.14 4.82 0.71
CA SER A 382 13.59 4.94 -0.68
C SER A 382 12.54 5.63 -1.54
N GLN A 383 12.96 6.36 -2.58
CA GLN A 383 12.03 7.05 -3.49
C GLN A 383 10.96 6.11 -4.07
N ALA A 384 11.36 4.90 -4.50
CA ALA A 384 10.39 3.91 -4.98
C ALA A 384 9.28 3.56 -3.96
N LEU A 385 9.59 3.58 -2.66
CA LEU A 385 8.59 3.28 -1.63
C LEU A 385 7.66 4.47 -1.40
N VAL A 386 8.19 5.70 -1.52
CA VAL A 386 7.41 6.93 -1.50
C VAL A 386 6.43 6.93 -2.68
N ASP A 387 6.92 6.65 -3.89
CA ASP A 387 6.10 6.56 -5.10
C ASP A 387 4.98 5.52 -4.93
N PHE A 388 5.29 4.31 -4.44
CA PHE A 388 4.29 3.28 -4.19
C PHE A 388 3.25 3.69 -3.15
N GLU A 389 3.63 4.39 -2.08
CA GLU A 389 2.66 4.88 -1.09
C GLU A 389 1.75 5.95 -1.71
N ASN A 390 2.32 6.89 -2.46
CA ASN A 390 1.57 7.97 -3.11
C ASN A 390 0.59 7.45 -4.17
N GLU A 391 1.02 6.52 -5.02
CA GLU A 391 0.15 5.86 -6.02
C GLU A 391 -0.99 5.10 -5.36
N ALA A 392 -0.68 4.33 -4.30
CA ALA A 392 -1.67 3.58 -3.55
C ALA A 392 -2.67 4.49 -2.83
N LEU A 393 -2.18 5.55 -2.16
CA LEU A 393 -3.04 6.52 -1.50
C LEU A 393 -3.91 7.27 -2.49
N THR A 394 -3.41 7.58 -3.68
CA THR A 394 -4.19 8.20 -4.76
C THR A 394 -5.32 7.28 -5.23
N SER A 395 -5.02 5.99 -5.38
CA SER A 395 -5.95 4.97 -5.87
C SER A 395 -6.92 4.45 -4.81
N ALA A 396 -6.65 4.70 -3.52
CA ALA A 396 -7.53 4.31 -2.42
C ALA A 396 -8.91 4.97 -2.55
N ARG A 397 -9.95 4.19 -2.30
CA ARG A 397 -11.35 4.65 -2.28
C ARG A 397 -11.57 5.62 -1.13
N SER A 398 -11.17 5.23 0.08
CA SER A 398 -11.33 6.06 1.27
C SER A 398 -10.08 6.03 2.17
N ILE A 399 -9.85 7.14 2.87
CA ILE A 399 -8.80 7.29 3.89
C ILE A 399 -9.46 7.41 5.27
N ILE A 400 -9.30 6.40 6.11
CA ILE A 400 -9.90 6.38 7.45
C ILE A 400 -8.87 6.90 8.45
N THR A 401 -9.17 7.99 9.14
CA THR A 401 -8.19 8.61 10.03
C THR A 401 -8.84 9.42 11.15
N PRO A 402 -8.33 9.34 12.39
CA PRO A 402 -8.62 10.33 13.42
C PRO A 402 -7.75 11.60 13.30
N HIS A 403 -6.70 11.59 12.48
CA HIS A 403 -5.71 12.66 12.40
C HIS A 403 -6.20 13.85 11.56
N GLU A 404 -6.19 15.04 12.14
CA GLU A 404 -6.76 16.26 11.54
C GLU A 404 -6.10 16.66 10.22
N GLU A 405 -4.78 16.77 10.19
CA GLU A 405 -4.10 17.14 8.94
C GLU A 405 -4.26 16.09 7.82
N ILE A 406 -4.32 14.79 8.16
CA ILE A 406 -4.52 13.73 7.15
C ILE A 406 -5.91 13.87 6.53
N ALA A 407 -6.95 14.11 7.34
CA ALA A 407 -8.29 14.36 6.84
C ALA A 407 -8.34 15.57 5.91
N LYS A 408 -7.59 16.64 6.23
CA LYS A 408 -7.48 17.83 5.36
C LYS A 408 -6.79 17.52 4.02
N ILE A 409 -5.72 16.71 4.02
CA ILE A 409 -5.02 16.31 2.79
C ILE A 409 -5.96 15.52 1.86
N PHE A 410 -6.78 14.65 2.43
CA PHE A 410 -7.67 13.76 1.68
C PHE A 410 -9.14 14.17 1.78
N ILE A 411 -9.43 15.48 1.79
CA ILE A 411 -10.76 16.02 2.13
C ILE A 411 -11.93 15.38 1.36
N ASN A 412 -11.73 15.03 0.09
CA ASN A 412 -12.77 14.45 -0.77
C ASN A 412 -12.99 12.94 -0.58
N LYS A 413 -12.16 12.27 0.24
CA LYS A 413 -12.24 10.82 0.47
C LYS A 413 -11.88 10.38 1.89
N SER A 414 -11.71 11.33 2.81
CA SER A 414 -11.39 11.00 4.19
C SER A 414 -12.65 10.69 4.99
N VAL A 415 -12.64 9.59 5.74
CA VAL A 415 -13.58 9.33 6.82
C VAL A 415 -12.90 9.74 8.12
N LYS A 416 -13.31 10.89 8.64
CA LYS A 416 -12.77 11.44 9.88
C LYS A 416 -13.34 10.71 11.08
N LEU A 417 -12.46 10.08 11.86
CA LEU A 417 -12.77 9.50 13.15
C LEU A 417 -12.53 10.51 14.28
N GLN A 418 -13.17 10.29 15.42
CA GLN A 418 -12.87 11.03 16.65
C GLN A 418 -11.78 10.30 17.42
N TRP A 419 -10.90 11.05 18.10
CA TRP A 419 -9.92 10.47 19.01
C TRP A 419 -10.61 9.97 20.27
N ASN A 420 -10.28 8.76 20.72
CA ASN A 420 -10.82 8.22 21.95
C ASN A 420 -10.00 8.75 23.14
N LEU A 421 -10.66 9.51 24.01
CA LEU A 421 -10.05 9.95 25.27
C LEU A 421 -10.02 8.79 26.28
N PRO A 422 -8.87 8.50 26.91
CA PRO A 422 -8.80 7.55 28.01
C PRO A 422 -9.77 7.92 29.14
N LYS A 423 -10.25 6.92 29.89
CA LYS A 423 -11.11 7.18 31.06
C LYS A 423 -10.35 8.03 32.08
N LYS A 424 -11.01 9.07 32.61
CA LYS A 424 -10.48 9.98 33.63
C LYS A 424 -10.02 9.16 34.85
N ALA A 425 -8.75 9.34 35.24
CA ALA A 425 -8.25 8.75 36.47
C ALA A 425 -8.92 9.46 37.66
N THR A 426 -9.34 8.70 38.67
CA THR A 426 -10.17 9.19 39.80
C THR A 426 -9.48 10.16 40.75
N ASN A 427 -8.19 10.46 40.57
CA ASN A 427 -7.42 11.44 41.35
C ASN A 427 -6.65 12.37 40.41
N SER A 428 -7.20 13.54 40.07
CA SER A 428 -6.52 14.52 39.18
C SER A 428 -6.54 15.97 39.69
N ASP A 429 -6.86 16.22 40.96
CA ASP A 429 -7.04 17.59 41.47
C ASP A 429 -5.75 18.25 42.01
N VAL A 430 -4.61 17.56 41.98
CA VAL A 430 -3.33 18.15 42.43
C VAL A 430 -2.63 18.81 41.24
N LYS A 431 -2.62 20.14 41.21
CA LYS A 431 -1.80 20.93 40.27
C LYS A 431 -0.34 20.56 40.47
N GLY A 432 0.26 19.97 39.44
CA GLY A 432 1.66 19.58 39.47
C GLY A 432 2.63 20.78 39.39
N SER A 433 3.92 20.53 39.60
CA SER A 433 4.99 21.52 39.40
C SER A 433 5.91 21.23 38.21
N LYS A 434 5.88 20.00 37.66
CA LYS A 434 6.85 19.52 36.67
C LYS A 434 6.41 19.76 35.23
N ILE A 435 7.36 19.92 34.31
CA ILE A 435 7.10 20.02 32.87
C ILE A 435 7.48 18.71 32.19
N LEU A 436 6.53 18.08 31.50
CA LEU A 436 6.72 16.79 30.85
C LEU A 436 7.02 16.96 29.36
N PHE A 437 8.12 16.34 28.91
CA PHE A 437 8.38 16.05 27.51
C PHE A 437 8.11 14.56 27.23
N PRO A 438 6.96 14.21 26.62
CA PRO A 438 6.44 12.84 26.58
C PRO A 438 7.09 11.99 25.47
N ALA A 439 8.41 12.13 25.28
CA ALA A 439 9.11 11.52 24.17
C ALA A 439 10.58 11.21 24.49
N SER A 440 11.25 10.57 23.52
CA SER A 440 12.72 10.45 23.52
C SER A 440 13.30 11.76 23.03
N ALA A 441 14.45 12.17 23.56
CA ALA A 441 15.10 13.44 23.21
C ALA A 441 15.80 13.34 21.86
N LEU A 442 14.99 13.35 20.80
CA LEU A 442 15.43 13.30 19.41
C LEU A 442 14.94 14.55 18.68
N ALA A 443 15.70 15.03 17.69
CA ALA A 443 15.43 16.26 16.95
C ALA A 443 14.03 16.28 16.33
N ARG A 444 13.65 15.20 15.61
CA ARG A 444 12.31 15.07 15.00
C ARG A 444 11.15 15.13 16.01
N LYS A 445 11.42 14.89 17.30
CA LYS A 445 10.47 14.94 18.41
C LYS A 445 10.45 16.31 19.11
N GLY A 446 11.26 17.28 18.68
CA GLY A 446 11.30 18.63 19.24
C GLY A 446 12.29 18.82 20.40
N ALA A 447 13.30 17.95 20.51
CA ALA A 447 14.22 17.97 21.65
C ALA A 447 15.08 19.24 21.72
N TYR A 448 15.46 19.82 20.58
CA TYR A 448 16.25 21.05 20.53
C TYR A 448 15.44 22.25 21.04
N GLU A 449 14.17 22.34 20.64
CA GLU A 449 13.24 23.36 21.10
C GLU A 449 13.02 23.27 22.61
N ILE A 450 12.76 22.07 23.13
CA ILE A 450 12.59 21.84 24.58
C ILE A 450 13.85 22.19 25.36
N ARG A 451 15.03 21.77 24.87
CA ARG A 451 16.31 22.12 25.48
C ARG A 451 16.49 23.64 25.56
N ARG A 452 16.19 24.34 24.46
CA ARG A 452 16.31 25.80 24.39
C ARG A 452 15.33 26.49 25.34
N LEU A 453 14.06 26.05 25.38
CA LEU A 453 13.06 26.57 26.32
C LEU A 453 13.48 26.40 27.78
N ALA A 454 13.96 25.22 28.16
CA ALA A 454 14.33 24.96 29.55
C ALA A 454 15.50 25.84 30.01
N LYS A 455 16.47 26.12 29.12
CA LYS A 455 17.55 27.07 29.40
C LYS A 455 17.05 28.51 29.51
N GLU A 456 16.24 28.96 28.56
CA GLU A 456 15.77 30.36 28.52
C GLU A 456 14.76 30.69 29.64
N LEU A 457 13.96 29.71 30.07
CA LEU A 457 12.89 29.88 31.07
C LEU A 457 13.21 29.25 32.44
N ASN A 458 14.41 28.67 32.58
CA ASN A 458 14.93 28.08 33.82
C ASN A 458 13.95 27.10 34.52
N PHE A 459 13.55 26.04 33.81
CA PHE A 459 12.69 24.98 34.36
C PHE A 459 13.30 23.59 34.17
N SER A 460 12.89 22.64 35.02
CA SER A 460 13.28 21.23 34.92
C SER A 460 12.36 20.43 33.99
N ILE A 461 12.93 19.42 33.32
CA ILE A 461 12.22 18.59 32.33
C ILE A 461 12.10 17.14 32.83
N VAL A 462 10.89 16.58 32.71
CA VAL A 462 10.66 15.13 32.86
C VAL A 462 10.70 14.46 31.49
N LEU A 463 11.57 13.46 31.33
CA LEU A 463 11.80 12.71 30.09
C LEU A 463 11.22 11.29 30.17
N VAL A 464 10.50 10.83 29.14
CA VAL A 464 9.95 9.45 29.11
C VAL A 464 10.80 8.48 28.28
N GLY A 465 11.44 8.97 27.21
CA GLY A 465 12.18 8.11 26.28
C GLY A 465 13.66 7.96 26.61
N LYS A 466 14.21 6.77 26.37
CA LYS A 466 15.62 6.44 26.65
C LYS A 466 16.61 6.89 25.57
N ALA A 467 16.14 7.16 24.34
CA ALA A 467 17.01 7.59 23.26
C ALA A 467 17.26 9.10 23.32
N LEU A 468 18.52 9.50 23.12
CA LEU A 468 19.01 10.87 23.14
C LEU A 468 19.72 11.18 21.81
N GLU A 469 19.81 12.46 21.44
CA GLU A 469 20.66 12.93 20.34
C GLU A 469 22.15 12.62 20.60
N ASP A 470 22.60 12.88 21.82
CA ASP A 470 23.91 12.53 22.36
C ASP A 470 23.83 12.42 23.90
N GLU A 471 24.85 11.85 24.54
CA GLU A 471 24.85 11.59 26.00
C GLU A 471 24.81 12.88 26.84
N ASN A 472 25.34 13.99 26.31
CA ASN A 472 25.46 15.28 27.00
C ASN A 472 24.40 16.30 26.54
N PHE A 473 23.35 15.85 25.86
CA PHE A 473 22.46 16.73 25.10
C PHE A 473 21.80 17.80 25.97
N PHE A 474 21.43 17.45 27.21
CA PHE A 474 20.80 18.34 28.19
C PHE A 474 21.77 18.90 29.25
N ASN A 475 23.08 18.90 29.00
CA ASN A 475 24.03 19.46 29.96
C ASN A 475 23.69 20.92 30.33
N GLY A 476 23.66 21.19 31.63
CA GLY A 476 23.26 22.47 32.22
C GLY A 476 21.74 22.67 32.36
N ILE A 477 20.92 21.62 32.22
CA ILE A 477 19.47 21.65 32.49
C ILE A 477 19.15 20.55 33.50
N GLU A 478 18.32 20.86 34.49
CA GLU A 478 17.82 19.85 35.41
C GLU A 478 16.83 18.91 34.69
N THR A 479 17.17 17.62 34.59
CA THR A 479 16.33 16.61 33.94
C THR A 479 16.13 15.41 34.85
N GLU A 480 14.92 14.87 34.88
CA GLU A 480 14.62 13.57 35.49
C GLU A 480 13.95 12.64 34.49
N PHE A 481 14.17 11.33 34.64
CA PHE A 481 13.43 10.33 33.86
C PHE A 481 12.14 9.93 34.58
N ALA A 482 11.05 9.87 33.83
CA ALA A 482 9.73 9.49 34.34
C ALA A 482 9.76 8.10 35.00
N GLY A 483 9.08 8.00 36.15
CA GLY A 483 8.84 6.74 36.86
C GLY A 483 7.74 5.89 36.21
N LYS A 484 7.02 5.09 37.01
CA LYS A 484 5.94 4.22 36.51
C LYS A 484 4.77 5.01 35.92
N ASN A 485 4.41 6.15 36.51
CA ASN A 485 3.42 7.06 35.97
C ASN A 485 4.11 8.35 35.50
N PRO A 486 4.19 8.61 34.18
CA PRO A 486 4.88 9.78 33.65
C PRO A 486 4.15 11.10 33.91
N PHE A 487 2.90 11.05 34.39
CA PHE A 487 2.08 12.24 34.69
C PHE A 487 2.09 12.64 36.17
N ASP A 488 2.86 11.95 37.02
CA ASP A 488 2.95 12.29 38.44
C ASP A 488 3.51 13.71 38.63
N ASN A 489 2.75 14.56 39.33
CA ASN A 489 3.11 15.95 39.64
C ASN A 489 3.43 16.82 38.39
N VAL A 490 2.80 16.53 37.25
CA VAL A 490 2.99 17.31 36.01
C VAL A 490 2.03 18.49 35.94
N LYS A 491 2.59 19.70 35.73
CA LYS A 491 1.85 20.96 35.50
C LYS A 491 1.47 21.14 34.03
N LEU A 492 2.39 20.81 33.13
CA LEU A 492 2.31 21.16 31.71
C LEU A 492 3.00 20.08 30.87
N VAL A 493 2.38 19.68 29.76
CA VAL A 493 3.02 18.83 28.76
C VAL A 493 3.42 19.68 27.55
N ILE A 494 4.69 19.63 27.16
CA ILE A 494 5.19 20.32 25.96
C ILE A 494 5.72 19.27 24.98
N TYR A 495 5.17 19.21 23.77
CA TYR A 495 5.61 18.26 22.75
C TYR A 495 5.68 18.90 21.35
N PRO A 496 6.74 19.67 21.03
CA PRO A 496 6.86 20.43 19.81
C PRO A 496 7.43 19.59 18.66
N ALA A 497 6.82 18.43 18.38
CA ALA A 497 7.36 17.47 17.42
C ALA A 497 7.25 17.95 15.97
N TYR A 498 8.25 17.66 15.13
CA TYR A 498 8.11 17.72 13.67
C TYR A 498 7.34 16.51 13.17
N ILE A 499 7.63 15.33 13.74
CA ILE A 499 6.94 14.08 13.42
C ILE A 499 6.42 13.43 14.71
N MET A 500 5.10 13.28 14.78
CA MET A 500 4.44 12.49 15.81
C MET A 500 3.86 11.23 15.18
N HIS A 501 4.13 10.10 15.81
CA HIS A 501 3.62 8.79 15.40
C HIS A 501 2.59 8.25 16.40
N ASN A 502 2.47 8.88 17.57
CA ASN A 502 1.58 8.45 18.62
C ASN A 502 1.17 9.62 19.53
N PRO A 503 -0.08 10.13 19.41
CA PRO A 503 -0.59 11.19 20.27
C PRO A 503 -1.16 10.68 21.60
N LYS A 504 -1.12 9.36 21.89
CA LYS A 504 -1.68 8.79 23.14
C LYS A 504 -1.19 9.49 24.42
N PRO A 505 0.11 9.83 24.59
CA PRO A 505 0.54 10.56 25.78
C PRO A 505 -0.14 11.94 25.93
N LEU A 506 -0.49 12.59 24.82
CA LEU A 506 -1.20 13.86 24.84
C LEU A 506 -2.68 13.66 25.20
N LEU A 507 -3.33 12.65 24.63
CA LEU A 507 -4.71 12.28 24.98
C LEU A 507 -4.82 11.89 26.46
N GLU A 508 -3.82 11.20 27.00
CA GLU A 508 -3.70 10.85 28.41
C GLU A 508 -3.54 12.09 29.32
N ALA A 509 -2.76 13.08 28.88
CA ALA A 509 -2.64 14.37 29.60
C ALA A 509 -3.98 15.12 29.60
N LEU A 510 -4.63 15.22 28.44
CA LEU A 510 -5.91 15.91 28.28
C LEU A 510 -7.03 15.25 29.10
N ALA A 511 -7.06 13.92 29.16
CA ALA A 511 -8.01 13.17 30.01
C ALA A 511 -7.82 13.41 31.52
N ARG A 512 -6.66 13.93 31.93
CA ARG A 512 -6.33 14.32 33.30
C ARG A 512 -6.43 15.83 33.52
N ASP A 513 -6.99 16.56 32.56
CA ASP A 513 -7.09 18.03 32.57
C ASP A 513 -5.73 18.76 32.63
N ILE A 514 -4.64 18.08 32.26
CA ILE A 514 -3.30 18.69 32.19
C ILE A 514 -3.19 19.48 30.88
N PRO A 515 -2.83 20.77 30.92
CA PRO A 515 -2.59 21.55 29.71
C PRO A 515 -1.50 20.95 28.83
N VAL A 516 -1.71 20.99 27.52
CA VAL A 516 -0.81 20.48 26.50
C VAL A 516 -0.48 21.58 25.50
N ILE A 517 0.81 21.77 25.21
CA ILE A 517 1.30 22.59 24.10
C ILE A 517 1.98 21.66 23.10
N THR A 518 1.48 21.59 21.88
CA THR A 518 2.02 20.71 20.83
C THR A 518 1.88 21.33 19.45
N THR A 519 2.41 20.66 18.44
CA THR A 519 2.31 21.08 17.04
C THR A 519 1.18 20.37 16.32
N THR A 520 0.86 20.87 15.12
CA THR A 520 -0.10 20.24 14.19
C THR A 520 0.28 18.81 13.81
N ALA A 521 1.55 18.41 14.00
CA ALA A 521 2.02 17.04 13.80
C ALA A 521 1.33 16.00 14.70
N SER A 522 0.69 16.42 15.79
CA SER A 522 -0.09 15.52 16.67
C SER A 522 -1.37 15.00 16.03
N GLY A 523 -1.92 15.72 15.05
CA GLY A 523 -3.21 15.40 14.44
C GLY A 523 -4.43 15.61 15.34
N LEU A 524 -4.23 16.25 16.49
CA LEU A 524 -5.31 16.67 17.39
C LEU A 524 -5.90 18.01 16.92
N SER A 525 -7.15 18.26 17.28
CA SER A 525 -7.82 19.54 17.06
C SER A 525 -7.67 20.44 18.30
N PRO A 526 -7.46 21.76 18.15
CA PRO A 526 -7.36 22.68 19.28
C PRO A 526 -8.55 22.54 20.25
N SER A 527 -8.28 22.61 21.54
CA SER A 527 -9.31 22.57 22.59
C SER A 527 -8.88 23.41 23.80
N LYS A 528 -9.75 23.55 24.80
CA LYS A 528 -9.50 24.43 25.97
C LYS A 528 -8.15 24.18 26.65
N ASN A 529 -7.73 22.91 26.76
CA ASN A 529 -6.47 22.50 27.41
C ASN A 529 -5.41 22.07 26.39
N LEU A 530 -5.60 22.35 25.09
CA LEU A 530 -4.68 21.97 24.02
C LEU A 530 -4.36 23.17 23.14
N ILE A 531 -3.14 23.71 23.30
CA ILE A 531 -2.62 24.80 22.48
C ILE A 531 -1.80 24.20 21.34
N MET A 532 -2.16 24.59 20.13
CA MET A 532 -1.50 24.14 18.90
C MET A 532 -0.59 25.26 18.38
N VAL A 533 0.68 24.94 18.14
CA VAL A 533 1.67 25.86 17.56
C VAL A 533 2.15 25.37 16.18
N PRO A 534 2.58 26.28 15.29
CA PRO A 534 3.17 25.88 14.02
C PRO A 534 4.45 25.04 14.21
N ILE A 535 4.68 24.07 13.32
CA ILE A 535 5.88 23.23 13.35
C ILE A 535 7.13 24.08 13.09
N GLY A 536 8.10 24.01 14.01
CA GLY A 536 9.38 24.73 13.92
C GLY A 536 9.32 26.22 14.27
N ASP A 537 8.16 26.75 14.67
CA ASP A 537 8.03 28.13 15.13
C ASP A 537 8.34 28.22 16.64
N TYR A 538 9.61 28.50 16.93
CA TYR A 538 10.10 28.61 18.30
C TYR A 538 9.49 29.79 19.08
N GLN A 539 9.22 30.91 18.42
CA GLN A 539 8.74 32.11 19.12
C GLN A 539 7.30 31.94 19.57
N THR A 540 6.44 31.40 18.70
CA THR A 540 5.06 31.07 19.07
C THR A 540 5.01 30.00 20.16
N LEU A 541 5.89 28.99 20.09
CA LEU A 541 6.04 27.98 21.13
C LEU A 541 6.42 28.62 22.48
N LYS A 542 7.47 29.45 22.50
CA LYS A 542 7.93 30.13 23.72
C LYS A 542 6.85 31.00 24.34
N HIS A 543 6.15 31.79 23.52
CA HIS A 543 5.06 32.64 23.99
C HIS A 543 3.94 31.81 24.63
N ALA A 544 3.50 30.73 23.97
CA ALA A 544 2.48 29.84 24.52
C ALA A 544 2.88 29.22 25.87
N VAL A 545 4.15 28.82 26.02
CA VAL A 545 4.68 28.27 27.28
C VAL A 545 4.69 29.32 28.38
N ILE A 546 5.15 30.54 28.10
CA ILE A 546 5.15 31.63 29.08
C ILE A 546 3.72 31.91 29.56
N CYS A 547 2.77 32.07 28.64
CA CYS A 547 1.37 32.31 28.98
C CYS A 547 0.82 31.22 29.90
N GLU A 548 1.06 29.94 29.58
CA GLU A 548 0.54 28.83 30.37
C GLU A 548 1.21 28.71 31.75
N LEU A 549 2.52 29.00 31.84
CA LEU A 549 3.21 28.98 33.14
C LEU A 549 2.76 30.11 34.07
N THR A 550 2.39 31.26 33.51
CA THR A 550 1.88 32.43 34.26
C THR A 550 0.38 32.34 34.64
N LYS A 551 -0.40 31.45 34.01
CA LYS A 551 -1.81 31.25 34.37
C LYS A 551 -1.94 30.74 35.81
N GLY A 552 -2.53 31.57 36.67
CA GLY A 552 -2.73 31.29 38.11
C GLY A 552 -1.67 31.88 39.05
N ALA A 553 -0.81 32.79 38.56
CA ALA A 553 0.08 33.63 39.39
C ALA A 553 -0.60 34.95 39.85
N HIS A 554 -1.93 35.05 39.71
CA HIS A 554 -2.75 36.18 40.15
C HIS A 554 -3.91 35.68 41.00
#